data_AF-A0A7J3AXB4-F1
#
_entry.id   AF-A0A7J3AXB4-F1
#
_cell.length_a   1.000
_cell.length_b   1.000
_cell.length_c   1.000
_cell.angle_alpha   90.00
_cell.angle_beta   90.00
_cell.angle_gamma   90.00
#
_symmetry.space_group_name_H-M   'P 1'
#
loop_
_entity.id
_entity.type
_entity.pdbx_description
1 polymer ?
#
loop_
_entity_poly.entity_id
_entity_poly.type
_entity_poly.pdbx_seq_one_letter_code
_entity_poly.pdbx_strand_id
1 'polypeptide(L)'
;VTHAFRSKEFEPHVDVQRHIVRALGLREYEMIQFGRITVEGIPLSKRYIRPLVESGILEGWDDPRIPTLRGLFRRGINPRAIVRFFYELGPSKVDATVNMEAIASINRKILDPIAERYMFVPNPIKAKIEGLTPPVIAQVEVHPDSKRKREIRLDESEVFIASSDLEGLKPGDELRLRGLVNVTIRSVNPDEVSLRVSEEQRVKGVKIIQWAPVRNGVPARLFVPESPYSFRMLGGYGEPALRGIKEGEIVQFVRVGFARLDRRDPLTFILSHD
;
A
#
# COMPACT_ATOMS: atom_id res chain seq x y z
N VAL A 1 -32.97 -25.10 -3.34
CA VAL A 1 -32.53 -24.34 -2.14
C VAL A 1 -33.06 -25.04 -0.89
N THR A 2 -32.22 -25.28 0.12
CA THR A 2 -32.63 -25.81 1.44
C THR A 2 -32.52 -24.75 2.54
N HIS A 3 -31.54 -23.85 2.40
CA HIS A 3 -31.35 -22.68 3.25
C HIS A 3 -31.14 -21.46 2.35
N ALA A 4 -31.93 -20.41 2.57
CA ALA A 4 -31.82 -19.14 1.88
C ALA A 4 -31.26 -18.08 2.83
N PHE A 5 -30.04 -17.63 2.58
CA PHE A 5 -29.38 -16.58 3.35
C PHE A 5 -29.71 -15.21 2.75
N ARG A 6 -30.17 -14.26 3.56
CA ARG A 6 -30.48 -12.88 3.13
C ARG A 6 -30.09 -11.85 4.20
N SER A 7 -29.96 -10.59 3.79
CA SER A 7 -29.82 -9.48 4.74
C SER A 7 -31.06 -9.34 5.63
N LYS A 8 -30.85 -8.86 6.85
CA LYS A 8 -31.90 -8.64 7.87
C LYS A 8 -33.04 -7.72 7.41
N GLU A 9 -32.80 -6.84 6.45
CA GLU A 9 -33.84 -5.96 5.88
C GLU A 9 -35.03 -6.73 5.27
N PHE A 10 -34.85 -8.02 4.92
CA PHE A 10 -35.91 -8.87 4.39
C PHE A 10 -36.66 -9.68 5.45
N GLU A 11 -36.33 -9.54 6.74
CA GLU A 11 -36.98 -10.25 7.84
C GLU A 11 -38.52 -10.07 7.86
N PRO A 12 -39.08 -8.86 7.63
CA PRO A 12 -40.53 -8.67 7.57
C PRO A 12 -41.21 -9.38 6.40
N HIS A 13 -40.47 -9.76 5.35
CA HIS A 13 -40.99 -10.42 4.15
C HIS A 13 -40.99 -11.95 4.25
N VAL A 14 -40.44 -12.52 5.32
CA VAL A 14 -40.33 -13.97 5.50
C VAL A 14 -41.70 -14.64 5.47
N ASP A 15 -42.68 -14.07 6.17
CA ASP A 15 -44.03 -14.68 6.25
C ASP A 15 -44.78 -14.60 4.92
N VAL A 16 -44.62 -13.49 4.19
CA VAL A 16 -45.15 -13.36 2.82
C VAL A 16 -44.54 -14.43 1.92
N GLN A 17 -43.22 -14.62 1.99
CA GLN A 17 -42.54 -15.61 1.16
C GLN A 17 -42.91 -17.04 1.53
N ARG A 18 -43.07 -17.36 2.82
CA ARG A 18 -43.59 -18.66 3.28
C ARG A 18 -45.00 -18.92 2.78
N HIS A 19 -45.86 -17.90 2.84
CA HIS A 19 -47.23 -18.02 2.34
C HIS A 19 -47.25 -18.37 0.85
N ILE A 20 -46.45 -17.67 0.03
CA ILE A 20 -46.32 -17.95 -1.41
C ILE A 20 -45.83 -19.39 -1.64
N VAL A 21 -44.79 -19.82 -0.93
CA VAL A 21 -44.23 -21.18 -1.06
C VAL A 21 -45.30 -22.24 -0.76
N ARG A 22 -46.08 -22.06 0.31
CA ARG A 22 -47.17 -22.98 0.70
C ARG A 22 -48.32 -22.97 -0.30
N ALA A 23 -48.76 -21.78 -0.73
CA ALA A 23 -49.86 -21.65 -1.67
C ALA A 23 -49.56 -22.31 -3.03
N LEU A 24 -48.30 -22.30 -3.45
CA LEU A 24 -47.84 -22.96 -4.67
C LEU A 24 -47.51 -24.45 -4.50
N GLY A 25 -47.67 -25.02 -3.29
CA GLY A 25 -47.30 -26.41 -2.99
C GLY A 25 -45.81 -26.70 -3.16
N LEU A 26 -44.96 -25.67 -3.03
CA LEU A 26 -43.51 -25.81 -3.18
C LEU A 26 -42.86 -26.30 -1.88
N ARG A 27 -41.68 -26.92 -2.02
CA ARG A 27 -40.89 -27.38 -0.87
C ARG A 27 -40.48 -26.20 0.02
N GLU A 28 -40.83 -26.27 1.31
CA GLU A 28 -40.36 -25.31 2.31
C GLU A 28 -38.83 -25.37 2.49
N TYR A 29 -38.24 -24.25 2.88
CA TYR A 29 -36.81 -24.11 3.11
C TYR A 29 -36.56 -23.10 4.23
N GLU A 30 -35.41 -23.22 4.88
CA GLU A 30 -35.02 -22.35 5.97
C GLU A 30 -34.62 -20.97 5.44
N MET A 31 -35.11 -19.91 6.09
CA MET A 31 -34.75 -18.53 5.76
C MET A 31 -33.88 -17.96 6.87
N ILE A 32 -32.60 -17.74 6.58
CA ILE A 32 -31.61 -17.26 7.54
C ILE A 32 -31.27 -15.80 7.21
N GLN A 33 -31.43 -14.93 8.20
CA GLN A 33 -31.10 -13.51 8.07
C GLN A 33 -29.75 -13.20 8.71
N PHE A 34 -28.96 -12.34 8.06
CA PHE A 34 -27.70 -11.83 8.57
C PHE A 34 -27.64 -10.30 8.49
N GLY A 35 -26.91 -9.68 9.41
CA GLY A 35 -26.70 -8.25 9.48
C GLY A 35 -25.92 -7.73 8.26
N ARG A 36 -26.14 -6.47 7.91
CA ARG A 36 -25.42 -5.80 6.83
C ARG A 36 -24.01 -5.45 7.27
N ILE A 37 -23.09 -5.49 6.32
CA ILE A 37 -21.73 -5.00 6.50
C ILE A 37 -21.62 -3.63 5.83
N THR A 38 -21.08 -2.66 6.55
CA THR A 38 -20.68 -1.34 6.06
C THR A 38 -19.18 -1.16 6.23
N VAL A 39 -18.56 -0.31 5.41
CA VAL A 39 -17.15 0.05 5.56
C VAL A 39 -17.08 1.45 6.16
N GLU A 40 -16.29 1.60 7.22
CA GLU A 40 -16.09 2.89 7.88
C GLU A 40 -15.61 3.94 6.87
N GLY A 41 -16.27 5.10 6.86
CA GLY A 41 -15.94 6.21 5.96
C GLY A 41 -16.26 6.01 4.47
N ILE A 42 -16.82 4.86 4.05
CA ILE A 42 -17.09 4.60 2.63
C ILE A 42 -18.54 4.11 2.38
N PRO A 43 -19.35 4.85 1.61
CA PRO A 43 -20.69 4.40 1.26
C PRO A 43 -20.65 3.22 0.28
N LEU A 44 -21.25 2.08 0.66
CA LEU A 44 -21.33 0.88 -0.20
C LEU A 44 -22.49 0.89 -1.20
N SER A 45 -23.45 1.81 -1.04
CA SER A 45 -24.65 1.79 -1.88
C SER A 45 -24.36 2.32 -3.28
N LYS A 46 -24.85 1.60 -4.31
CA LYS A 46 -24.72 1.98 -5.72
C LYS A 46 -25.18 3.41 -6.01
N ARG A 47 -26.18 3.92 -5.27
CA ARG A 47 -26.69 5.29 -5.42
C ARG A 47 -25.63 6.38 -5.12
N TYR A 48 -24.64 6.09 -4.27
CA TYR A 48 -23.57 7.02 -3.95
C TYR A 48 -22.37 6.86 -4.86
N ILE A 49 -21.99 5.62 -5.21
CA ILE A 49 -20.81 5.36 -6.06
C ILE A 49 -21.08 5.70 -7.53
N ARG A 50 -22.29 5.40 -8.04
CA ARG A 50 -22.62 5.59 -9.46
C ARG A 50 -22.42 7.04 -9.93
N PRO A 51 -22.93 8.08 -9.23
CA PRO A 51 -22.67 9.46 -9.64
C PRO A 51 -21.18 9.82 -9.68
N LEU A 52 -20.35 9.23 -8.81
CA LEU A 52 -18.90 9.50 -8.79
C LEU A 52 -18.19 8.89 -10.00
N VAL A 53 -18.65 7.72 -10.44
CA VAL A 53 -18.15 7.09 -11.67
C VAL A 53 -18.65 7.87 -12.90
N GLU A 54 -19.94 8.22 -12.96
CA GLU A 54 -20.54 8.93 -14.10
C GLU A 54 -19.98 10.36 -14.28
N SER A 55 -19.63 11.03 -13.18
CA SER A 55 -18.99 12.36 -13.20
C SER A 55 -17.47 12.33 -13.41
N GLY A 56 -16.86 11.14 -13.46
CA GLY A 56 -15.40 10.98 -13.63
C GLY A 56 -14.56 11.28 -12.37
N ILE A 57 -15.18 11.49 -11.21
CA ILE A 57 -14.47 11.60 -9.92
C ILE A 57 -13.73 10.29 -9.61
N LEU A 58 -14.37 9.15 -9.90
CA LEU A 58 -13.77 7.82 -9.89
C LEU A 58 -13.44 7.40 -11.33
N GLU A 59 -12.30 6.74 -11.55
CA GLU A 59 -11.92 6.25 -12.89
C GLU A 59 -12.90 5.19 -13.41
N GLY A 60 -13.56 4.46 -12.50
CA GLY A 60 -14.47 3.37 -12.84
C GLY A 60 -14.91 2.57 -11.62
N TRP A 61 -15.60 1.46 -11.87
CA TRP A 61 -16.03 0.52 -10.82
C TRP A 61 -14.88 -0.28 -10.19
N ASP A 62 -13.71 -0.29 -10.81
CA ASP A 62 -12.49 -0.90 -10.31
C ASP A 62 -11.49 0.12 -9.75
N ASP A 63 -11.94 1.36 -9.48
CA ASP A 63 -11.12 2.37 -8.84
C ASP A 63 -10.66 1.90 -7.44
N PRO A 64 -9.36 1.99 -7.11
CA PRO A 64 -8.82 1.50 -5.84
C PRO A 64 -9.31 2.26 -4.60
N ARG A 65 -9.98 3.41 -4.75
CA ARG A 65 -10.57 4.18 -3.65
C ARG A 65 -11.87 3.58 -3.10
N ILE A 66 -12.54 2.71 -3.87
CA ILE A 66 -13.82 2.13 -3.47
C ILE A 66 -13.70 0.62 -3.19
N PRO A 67 -14.45 0.09 -2.20
CA PRO A 67 -14.36 -1.30 -1.76
C PRO A 67 -15.20 -2.25 -2.63
N THR A 68 -15.23 -2.02 -3.95
CA THR A 68 -15.69 -3.08 -4.86
C THR A 68 -14.64 -4.18 -4.89
N LEU A 69 -15.01 -5.43 -5.17
CA LEU A 69 -14.02 -6.50 -5.26
C LEU A 69 -12.93 -6.17 -6.30
N ARG A 70 -13.31 -5.58 -7.44
CA ARG A 70 -12.35 -5.14 -8.46
C ARG A 70 -11.44 -4.00 -7.96
N GLY A 71 -11.99 -3.01 -7.26
CA GLY A 71 -11.22 -1.92 -6.67
C GLY A 71 -10.22 -2.40 -5.61
N LEU A 72 -10.66 -3.29 -4.72
CA LEU A 72 -9.80 -3.92 -3.72
C LEU A 72 -8.68 -4.74 -4.36
N PHE A 73 -8.97 -5.52 -5.40
CA PHE A 73 -7.95 -6.31 -6.09
C PHE A 73 -6.98 -5.42 -6.89
N ARG A 74 -7.47 -4.38 -7.56
CA ARG A 74 -6.61 -3.39 -8.24
C ARG A 74 -5.75 -2.61 -7.25
N ARG A 75 -6.26 -2.32 -6.05
CA ARG A 75 -5.51 -1.75 -4.92
C ARG A 75 -4.41 -2.68 -4.38
N GLY A 76 -4.47 -3.98 -4.68
CA GLY A 76 -3.49 -4.97 -4.21
C GLY A 76 -3.92 -5.71 -2.94
N ILE A 77 -5.21 -5.71 -2.60
CA ILE A 77 -5.75 -6.59 -1.56
C ILE A 77 -5.85 -8.01 -2.11
N ASN A 78 -5.20 -8.96 -1.45
CA ASN A 78 -5.22 -10.36 -1.85
C ASN A 78 -6.63 -10.96 -1.62
N PRO A 79 -7.19 -11.73 -2.57
CA PRO A 79 -8.49 -12.38 -2.37
C PRO A 79 -8.58 -13.23 -1.10
N ARG A 80 -7.47 -13.88 -0.71
CA ARG A 80 -7.40 -14.66 0.54
C ARG A 80 -7.56 -13.80 1.78
N ALA A 81 -7.14 -12.54 1.75
CA ALA A 81 -7.35 -11.61 2.86
C ALA A 81 -8.83 -11.32 3.07
N ILE A 82 -9.59 -11.12 1.98
CA ILE A 82 -11.04 -10.88 2.03
C ILE A 82 -11.77 -12.11 2.58
N VAL A 83 -11.43 -13.30 2.08
CA VAL A 83 -12.04 -14.56 2.56
C VAL A 83 -11.75 -14.77 4.04
N ARG A 84 -10.49 -14.60 4.45
CA ARG A 84 -10.09 -14.75 5.85
C ARG A 84 -10.75 -13.72 6.75
N PHE A 85 -10.86 -12.48 6.30
CA PHE A 85 -11.58 -11.42 7.02
C PHE A 85 -13.03 -11.83 7.32
N PHE A 86 -13.78 -12.28 6.32
CA PHE A 86 -15.17 -12.70 6.54
C PHE A 86 -15.31 -13.99 7.35
N TYR A 87 -14.33 -14.90 7.25
CA TYR A 87 -14.28 -16.09 8.09
C TYR A 87 -14.06 -15.74 9.57
N GLU A 88 -13.16 -14.79 9.86
CA GLU A 88 -12.88 -14.30 11.21
C GLU A 88 -14.04 -13.46 11.77
N LEU A 89 -14.72 -12.67 10.94
CA LEU A 89 -15.89 -11.88 11.35
C LEU A 89 -17.07 -12.78 11.76
N GLY A 90 -17.30 -13.85 11.01
CA GLY A 90 -18.41 -14.77 11.22
C GLY A 90 -19.80 -14.18 10.90
N PRO A 91 -20.82 -15.03 10.75
CA PRO A 91 -22.19 -14.57 10.55
C PRO A 91 -22.79 -14.05 11.86
N SER A 92 -23.47 -12.90 11.80
CA SER A 92 -24.25 -12.34 12.90
C SER A 92 -25.55 -11.75 12.37
N LYS A 93 -26.58 -11.64 13.20
CA LYS A 93 -27.80 -10.87 12.91
C LYS A 93 -27.64 -9.37 13.13
N VAL A 94 -26.55 -8.96 13.78
CA VAL A 94 -26.24 -7.55 14.06
C VAL A 94 -25.45 -6.97 12.90
N ASP A 95 -25.80 -5.75 12.50
CA ASP A 95 -25.05 -5.02 11.48
C ASP A 95 -23.64 -4.71 11.98
N ALA A 96 -22.66 -4.81 11.09
CA ALA A 96 -21.25 -4.61 11.41
C ALA A 96 -20.65 -3.51 10.53
N THR A 97 -19.93 -2.58 11.17
CA THR A 97 -19.08 -1.61 10.47
C THR A 97 -17.64 -2.11 10.54
N VAL A 98 -17.02 -2.27 9.38
CA VAL A 98 -15.66 -2.80 9.26
C VAL A 98 -14.69 -1.69 8.85
N ASN A 99 -13.47 -1.76 9.39
CA ASN A 99 -12.40 -0.83 9.05
C ASN A 99 -11.47 -1.46 7.99
N MET A 100 -11.04 -0.67 7.02
CA MET A 100 -10.08 -1.10 6.00
C MET A 100 -8.74 -1.58 6.60
N GLU A 101 -8.35 -1.08 7.77
CA GLU A 101 -7.14 -1.51 8.48
C GLU A 101 -7.22 -2.96 8.97
N ALA A 102 -8.43 -3.45 9.30
CA ALA A 102 -8.59 -4.86 9.67
C ALA A 102 -8.30 -5.78 8.47
N ILE A 103 -8.75 -5.39 7.28
CA ILE A 103 -8.44 -6.09 6.03
C ILE A 103 -6.95 -5.95 5.70
N ALA A 104 -6.39 -4.74 5.87
CA ALA A 104 -4.97 -4.46 5.64
C ALA A 104 -4.07 -5.32 6.53
N SER A 105 -4.38 -5.48 7.81
CA SER A 105 -3.64 -6.33 8.75
C SER A 105 -3.58 -7.78 8.32
N ILE A 106 -4.69 -8.34 7.83
CA ILE A 106 -4.73 -9.70 7.27
C ILE A 106 -3.93 -9.76 5.97
N ASN A 107 -4.08 -8.75 5.10
CA ASN A 107 -3.36 -8.69 3.83
C ASN A 107 -1.83 -8.62 4.04
N ARG A 108 -1.39 -7.84 5.04
CA ARG A 108 0.01 -7.70 5.47
C ARG A 108 0.60 -9.06 5.85
N LYS A 109 -0.11 -9.85 6.66
CA LYS A 109 0.30 -11.22 7.03
C LYS A 109 0.45 -12.17 5.83
N ILE A 110 -0.29 -11.93 4.76
CA ILE A 110 -0.23 -12.75 3.54
C ILE A 110 0.92 -12.30 2.63
N LEU A 111 1.14 -10.98 2.53
CA LEU A 111 2.10 -10.40 1.59
C LEU A 111 3.51 -10.28 2.15
N ASP A 112 3.68 -10.02 3.45
CA ASP A 112 5.00 -9.82 4.07
C ASP A 112 5.97 -10.96 3.73
N PRO A 113 5.62 -12.26 3.88
CA PRO A 113 6.56 -13.35 3.60
C PRO A 113 6.96 -13.51 2.12
N ILE A 114 6.24 -12.89 1.18
CA ILE A 114 6.41 -13.11 -0.27
C ILE A 114 6.78 -11.84 -1.05
N ALA A 115 6.50 -10.65 -0.51
CA ALA A 115 6.76 -9.40 -1.19
C ALA A 115 8.23 -9.03 -1.09
N GLU A 116 8.90 -8.88 -2.23
CA GLU A 116 10.24 -8.31 -2.25
C GLU A 116 10.21 -6.83 -1.85
N ARG A 117 11.22 -6.42 -1.09
CA ARG A 117 11.42 -5.06 -0.60
C ARG A 117 12.25 -4.26 -1.59
N TYR A 118 11.80 -3.03 -1.84
CA TYR A 118 12.43 -2.09 -2.74
C TYR A 118 12.54 -0.70 -2.08
N MET A 119 13.54 0.07 -2.47
CA MET A 119 13.61 1.47 -2.11
C MET A 119 12.80 2.33 -3.08
N PHE A 120 11.93 3.17 -2.51
CA PHE A 120 11.23 4.25 -3.19
C PHE A 120 11.28 5.49 -2.30
N VAL A 121 11.70 6.60 -2.88
CA VAL A 121 11.88 7.89 -2.23
C VAL A 121 10.78 8.84 -2.70
N PRO A 122 9.68 9.00 -1.93
CA PRO A 122 8.67 10.00 -2.22
C PRO A 122 9.21 11.40 -1.92
N ASN A 123 8.74 12.40 -2.69
CA ASN A 123 9.11 13.81 -2.51
C ASN A 123 10.63 13.99 -2.35
N PRO A 124 11.41 13.61 -3.39
CA PRO A 124 12.84 13.44 -3.29
C PRO A 124 13.55 14.80 -3.16
N ILE A 125 14.49 14.89 -2.22
CA ILE A 125 15.47 15.97 -2.11
C ILE A 125 16.84 15.39 -2.42
N LYS A 126 17.65 16.14 -3.17
CA LYS A 126 19.00 15.74 -3.53
C LYS A 126 19.92 15.85 -2.31
N ALA A 127 20.74 14.83 -2.07
CA ALA A 127 21.71 14.80 -0.99
C ALA A 127 23.10 14.48 -1.53
N LYS A 128 24.05 15.39 -1.31
CA LYS A 128 25.48 15.21 -1.65
C LYS A 128 26.21 14.58 -0.49
N ILE A 129 27.05 13.59 -0.75
CA ILE A 129 27.77 12.82 0.27
C ILE A 129 29.27 13.05 0.13
N GLU A 130 29.81 13.93 0.97
CA GLU A 130 31.25 14.14 1.11
C GLU A 130 31.95 12.91 1.68
N GLY A 131 33.09 12.54 1.11
CA GLY A 131 33.89 11.38 1.56
C GLY A 131 33.43 10.03 0.98
N LEU A 132 32.37 10.01 0.18
CA LEU A 132 32.00 8.82 -0.61
C LEU A 132 32.77 8.86 -1.94
N THR A 133 33.46 7.77 -2.29
CA THR A 133 34.25 7.66 -3.53
C THR A 133 33.60 6.68 -4.51
N PRO A 134 32.81 7.15 -5.50
CA PRO A 134 32.20 6.30 -6.52
C PRO A 134 33.24 5.65 -7.46
N PRO A 135 32.93 4.50 -8.09
CA PRO A 135 31.67 3.79 -7.98
C PRO A 135 31.54 2.99 -6.67
N VAL A 136 30.36 3.03 -6.06
CA VAL A 136 30.04 2.26 -4.85
C VAL A 136 28.89 1.31 -5.13
N ILE A 137 28.97 0.09 -4.61
CA ILE A 137 27.90 -0.90 -4.69
C ILE A 137 27.27 -1.03 -3.30
N ALA A 138 26.03 -0.57 -3.17
CA ALA A 138 25.23 -0.80 -1.99
C ALA A 138 24.61 -2.21 -2.05
N GLN A 139 24.62 -2.91 -0.92
CA GLN A 139 23.96 -4.21 -0.79
C GLN A 139 22.73 -4.09 0.10
N VAL A 140 21.55 -4.30 -0.48
CA VAL A 140 20.27 -4.20 0.21
C VAL A 140 19.61 -5.57 0.25
N GLU A 141 19.18 -6.01 1.42
CA GLU A 141 18.42 -7.27 1.56
C GLU A 141 17.07 -7.15 0.86
N VAL A 142 16.73 -8.15 0.02
CA VAL A 142 15.43 -8.15 -0.68
C VAL A 142 14.28 -8.47 0.25
N HIS A 143 14.55 -9.14 1.37
CA HIS A 143 13.59 -9.48 2.41
C HIS A 143 14.37 -9.84 3.69
N PRO A 144 13.92 -9.49 4.91
CA PRO A 144 14.65 -9.77 6.16
C PRO A 144 14.94 -11.25 6.38
N ASP A 145 13.98 -12.10 6.03
CA ASP A 145 14.11 -13.55 6.19
C ASP A 145 14.83 -14.22 5.00
N SER A 146 15.26 -13.43 4.01
CA SER A 146 15.99 -13.93 2.85
C SER A 146 17.48 -13.63 2.96
N LYS A 147 18.30 -14.61 2.57
CA LYS A 147 19.75 -14.38 2.36
C LYS A 147 20.04 -13.64 1.06
N ARG A 148 19.05 -13.42 0.20
CA ARG A 148 19.23 -12.73 -1.09
C ARG A 148 19.44 -11.24 -0.84
N LYS A 149 20.47 -10.69 -1.48
CA LYS A 149 20.76 -9.26 -1.51
C LYS A 149 20.65 -8.76 -2.95
N ARG A 150 20.19 -7.52 -3.08
CA ARG A 150 20.16 -6.75 -4.31
C ARG A 150 21.29 -5.74 -4.28
N GLU A 151 22.00 -5.64 -5.38
CA GLU A 151 23.07 -4.67 -5.55
C GLU A 151 22.56 -3.42 -6.25
N ILE A 152 22.91 -2.27 -5.70
CA ILE A 152 22.56 -0.96 -6.26
C ILE A 152 23.85 -0.20 -6.44
N ARG A 153 24.21 0.01 -7.70
CA ARG A 153 25.41 0.75 -8.08
C ARG A 153 25.13 2.25 -8.09
N LEU A 154 25.92 3.00 -7.32
CA LEU A 154 26.06 4.44 -7.48
C LEU A 154 27.32 4.74 -8.29
N ASP A 155 27.16 5.57 -9.32
CA ASP A 155 28.26 6.12 -10.11
C ASP A 155 28.64 7.55 -9.68
N GLU A 156 27.91 8.13 -8.72
CA GLU A 156 28.10 9.49 -8.21
C GLU A 156 27.94 9.51 -6.68
N SER A 157 28.44 10.57 -6.04
CA SER A 157 28.36 10.75 -4.58
C SER A 157 27.06 11.46 -4.15
N GLU A 158 26.00 11.32 -4.94
CA GLU A 158 24.73 12.00 -4.73
C GLU A 158 23.57 11.00 -4.79
N VAL A 159 22.60 11.18 -3.90
CA VAL A 159 21.39 10.35 -3.81
C VAL A 159 20.16 11.22 -3.61
N PHE A 160 18.98 10.67 -3.91
CA PHE A 160 17.73 11.21 -3.41
C PHE A 160 17.37 10.58 -2.08
N ILE A 161 16.90 11.41 -1.15
CA ILE A 161 16.29 11.02 0.14
C ILE A 161 14.92 11.69 0.28
N ALA A 162 14.05 11.15 1.12
CA ALA A 162 12.70 11.68 1.27
C ALA A 162 12.74 12.99 2.07
N SER A 163 12.03 14.02 1.62
CA SER A 163 11.98 15.30 2.34
C SER A 163 11.50 15.15 3.80
N SER A 164 10.52 14.26 4.02
CA SER A 164 9.99 13.95 5.35
C SER A 164 11.04 13.30 6.28
N ASP A 165 12.10 12.72 5.74
CA ASP A 165 13.17 12.15 6.56
C ASP A 165 14.05 13.21 7.23
N LEU A 166 14.02 14.44 6.72
CA LEU A 166 14.79 15.58 7.21
C LEU A 166 14.03 16.39 8.27
N GLU A 167 12.74 16.17 8.42
CA GLU A 167 11.93 16.86 9.43
C GLU A 167 12.49 16.62 10.83
N GLY A 168 12.81 17.72 11.51
CA GLY A 168 13.38 17.70 12.87
C GLY A 168 14.88 17.42 12.95
N LEU A 169 15.55 17.11 11.83
CA LEU A 169 17.00 16.89 11.80
C LEU A 169 17.77 18.22 11.67
N LYS A 170 18.95 18.26 12.29
CA LYS A 170 19.84 19.42 12.35
C LYS A 170 21.27 19.06 11.93
N PRO A 171 22.10 20.04 11.55
CA PRO A 171 23.53 19.81 11.37
C PRO A 171 24.16 19.15 12.60
N GLY A 172 24.94 18.09 12.38
CA GLY A 172 25.53 17.25 13.42
C GLY A 172 24.78 15.96 13.70
N ASP A 173 23.49 15.85 13.32
CA ASP A 173 22.73 14.62 13.48
C ASP A 173 23.24 13.53 12.52
N GLU A 174 23.13 12.27 12.95
CA GLU A 174 23.55 11.11 12.17
C GLU A 174 22.37 10.28 11.67
N LEU A 175 22.52 9.77 10.44
CA LEU A 175 21.57 8.90 9.78
C LEU A 175 22.29 7.81 8.99
N ARG A 176 21.57 6.72 8.73
CA ARG A 176 22.10 5.59 7.96
C ARG A 176 21.35 5.44 6.65
N LEU A 177 22.09 5.53 5.55
CA LEU A 177 21.59 5.19 4.23
C LEU A 177 21.58 3.66 4.10
N ARG A 178 20.38 3.07 3.99
CA ARG A 178 20.19 1.61 4.02
C ARG A 178 21.09 0.90 3.00
N GLY A 179 21.91 -0.03 3.46
CA GLY A 179 22.81 -0.83 2.63
C GLY A 179 24.01 -0.07 2.02
N LEU A 180 24.17 1.22 2.33
CA LEU A 180 25.23 2.08 1.80
C LEU A 180 26.22 2.48 2.90
N VAL A 181 25.91 3.54 3.67
CA VAL A 181 26.87 4.13 4.62
C VAL A 181 26.16 4.94 5.72
N ASN A 182 26.83 5.11 6.87
CA ASN A 182 26.44 6.11 7.87
C ASN A 182 26.93 7.50 7.45
N VAL A 183 26.11 8.52 7.70
CA VAL A 183 26.42 9.91 7.36
C VAL A 183 26.00 10.87 8.47
N THR A 184 26.76 11.95 8.62
CA THR A 184 26.43 13.10 9.45
C THR A 184 25.89 14.23 8.58
N ILE A 185 24.83 14.90 9.04
CA ILE A 185 24.27 16.07 8.35
C ILE A 185 25.20 17.27 8.52
N ARG A 186 25.57 17.90 7.41
CA ARG A 186 26.34 19.15 7.39
C ARG A 186 25.44 20.37 7.22
N SER A 187 24.47 20.29 6.33
CA SER A 187 23.48 21.34 6.10
C SER A 187 22.20 20.77 5.50
N VAL A 188 21.07 21.40 5.81
CA VAL A 188 19.76 21.09 5.25
C VAL A 188 19.24 22.38 4.60
N ASN A 189 19.24 22.42 3.26
CA ASN A 189 18.62 23.50 2.49
C ASN A 189 17.35 22.98 1.81
N PRO A 190 16.45 23.87 1.34
CA PRO A 190 15.20 23.46 0.68
C PRO A 190 15.39 22.55 -0.53
N ASP A 191 16.43 22.79 -1.33
CA ASP A 191 16.65 22.08 -2.60
C ASP A 191 17.74 20.99 -2.51
N GLU A 192 18.61 21.05 -1.48
CA GLU A 192 19.77 20.16 -1.35
C GLU A 192 20.19 19.96 0.10
N VAL A 193 20.63 18.74 0.42
CA VAL A 193 21.24 18.38 1.70
C VAL A 193 22.72 18.06 1.50
N SER A 194 23.57 18.56 2.39
CA SER A 194 24.96 18.13 2.46
C SER A 194 25.15 17.14 3.59
N LEU A 195 25.72 15.99 3.25
CA LEU A 195 26.04 14.87 4.12
C LEU A 195 27.54 14.61 4.06
N ARG A 196 28.12 14.10 5.16
CA ARG A 196 29.49 13.59 5.17
C ARG A 196 29.49 12.16 5.70
N VAL A 197 30.27 11.28 5.07
CA VAL A 197 30.48 9.91 5.59
C VAL A 197 30.97 9.97 7.04
N SER A 198 30.27 9.27 7.93
CA SER A 198 30.66 9.15 9.33
C SER A 198 31.90 8.26 9.47
N GLU A 199 32.80 8.63 10.38
CA GLU A 199 33.99 7.82 10.72
C GLU A 199 33.58 6.49 11.38
N GLU A 200 32.50 6.49 12.16
CA GLU A 200 31.93 5.29 12.78
C GLU A 200 30.83 4.65 11.92
N GLN A 201 31.09 3.45 11.40
CA GLN A 201 30.13 2.70 10.58
C GLN A 201 29.11 1.88 11.40
N ARG A 202 29.26 1.85 12.74
CA ARG A 202 28.42 1.09 13.67
C ARG A 202 27.87 1.95 14.81
N VAL A 203 27.20 3.04 14.46
CA VAL A 203 26.46 3.84 15.43
C VAL A 203 25.13 3.15 15.75
N LYS A 204 24.88 2.83 17.02
CA LYS A 204 23.61 2.24 17.47
C LYS A 204 22.56 3.34 17.60
N GLY A 205 21.32 3.05 17.17
CA GLY A 205 20.18 3.95 17.36
C GLY A 205 20.00 5.05 16.30
N VAL A 206 20.80 5.05 15.23
CA VAL A 206 20.63 6.01 14.12
C VAL A 206 19.41 5.69 13.26
N LYS A 207 18.73 6.74 12.79
CA LYS A 207 17.59 6.63 11.87
C LYS A 207 18.07 6.02 10.54
N ILE A 208 17.52 4.86 10.17
CA ILE A 208 17.84 4.18 8.91
C ILE A 208 16.81 4.60 7.86
N ILE A 209 17.28 5.18 6.76
CA ILE A 209 16.42 5.70 5.69
C ILE A 209 16.69 5.01 4.35
N GLN A 210 15.65 4.95 3.53
CA GLN A 210 15.75 4.56 2.13
C GLN A 210 16.26 5.73 1.28
N TRP A 211 16.88 5.41 0.15
CA TRP A 211 17.42 6.38 -0.79
C TRP A 211 17.32 5.83 -2.22
N ALA A 212 17.49 6.69 -3.22
CA ALA A 212 17.52 6.30 -4.62
C ALA A 212 18.69 6.96 -5.35
N PRO A 213 19.35 6.31 -6.32
CA PRO A 213 20.39 6.96 -7.12
C PRO A 213 19.82 8.15 -7.90
N VAL A 214 20.59 9.23 -8.08
CA VAL A 214 20.14 10.39 -8.88
C VAL A 214 20.17 10.04 -10.38
N ARG A 215 21.27 9.48 -10.88
CA ARG A 215 21.48 9.18 -12.31
C ARG A 215 20.74 7.94 -12.81
N ASN A 216 20.81 6.84 -12.06
CA ASN A 216 20.25 5.55 -12.47
C ASN A 216 18.89 5.24 -11.83
N GLY A 217 18.39 6.12 -10.96
CA GLY A 217 17.10 6.00 -10.30
C GLY A 217 15.96 5.89 -11.31
N VAL A 218 14.88 5.21 -10.89
CA VAL A 218 13.69 5.00 -11.72
C VAL A 218 12.62 5.97 -11.25
N PRO A 219 12.19 6.93 -12.08
CA PRO A 219 11.07 7.80 -11.74
C PRO A 219 9.82 6.93 -11.59
N ALA A 220 9.11 7.13 -10.49
CA ALA A 220 7.90 6.39 -10.18
C ALA A 220 6.88 7.30 -9.48
N ARG A 221 5.61 6.92 -9.58
CA ARG A 221 4.49 7.55 -8.89
C ARG A 221 3.82 6.54 -7.97
N LEU A 222 3.37 7.01 -6.81
CA LEU A 222 2.58 6.22 -5.88
C LEU A 222 1.23 6.89 -5.66
N PHE A 223 0.18 6.27 -6.20
CA PHE A 223 -1.21 6.61 -5.94
C PHE A 223 -1.59 6.13 -4.54
N VAL A 224 -2.00 7.04 -3.67
CA VAL A 224 -2.41 6.75 -2.29
C VAL A 224 -3.92 7.00 -2.18
N PRO A 225 -4.76 5.94 -2.15
CA PRO A 225 -6.21 6.09 -1.97
C PRO A 225 -6.51 6.57 -0.54
N GLU A 226 -7.24 7.67 -0.38
CA GLU A 226 -7.63 8.21 0.93
C GLU A 226 -9.13 8.06 1.20
N SER A 227 -9.94 8.48 0.23
CA SER A 227 -11.39 8.38 0.29
C SER A 227 -11.95 8.18 -1.12
N PRO A 228 -13.26 7.89 -1.29
CA PRO A 228 -13.90 7.91 -2.60
C PRO A 228 -13.74 9.24 -3.36
N TYR A 229 -13.40 10.33 -2.67
CA TYR A 229 -13.33 11.68 -3.23
C TYR A 229 -11.89 12.21 -3.35
N SER A 230 -10.93 11.63 -2.64
CA SER A 230 -9.56 12.14 -2.54
C SER A 230 -8.52 11.04 -2.65
N PHE A 231 -7.38 11.42 -3.20
CA PHE A 231 -6.17 10.63 -3.24
C PHE A 231 -4.96 11.56 -3.19
N ARG A 232 -3.81 11.03 -2.77
CA ARG A 232 -2.52 11.69 -2.97
C ARG A 232 -1.75 11.00 -4.08
N MET A 233 -0.99 11.79 -4.83
CA MET A 233 -0.05 11.29 -5.83
C MET A 233 1.35 11.67 -5.38
N LEU A 234 2.13 10.69 -4.92
CA LEU A 234 3.50 10.92 -4.51
C LEU A 234 4.42 10.63 -5.69
N GLY A 235 5.08 11.68 -6.21
CA GLY A 235 6.17 11.53 -7.17
C GLY A 235 7.48 11.20 -6.46
N GLY A 236 8.31 10.38 -7.10
CA GLY A 236 9.58 10.00 -6.50
C GLY A 236 10.51 9.23 -7.42
N TYR A 237 11.61 8.77 -6.85
CA TYR A 237 12.57 7.88 -7.49
C TYR A 237 12.73 6.62 -6.67
N GLY A 238 12.83 5.48 -7.35
CA GLY A 238 13.23 4.24 -6.69
C GLY A 238 14.49 3.64 -7.29
N GLU A 239 14.88 2.50 -6.74
CA GLU A 239 16.08 1.79 -7.17
C GLU A 239 15.97 1.25 -8.62
N PRO A 240 17.12 1.03 -9.32
CA PRO A 240 17.14 0.58 -10.71
C PRO A 240 16.29 -0.67 -11.01
N ALA A 241 16.17 -1.56 -10.03
CA ALA A 241 15.44 -2.82 -10.17
C ALA A 241 13.92 -2.65 -10.29
N LEU A 242 13.36 -1.47 -9.98
CA LEU A 242 11.94 -1.19 -10.24
C LEU A 242 11.58 -1.36 -11.72
N ARG A 243 12.54 -1.18 -12.65
CA ARG A 243 12.31 -1.43 -14.08
C ARG A 243 11.89 -2.88 -14.38
N GLY A 244 12.25 -3.83 -13.52
CA GLY A 244 11.96 -5.25 -13.71
C GLY A 244 10.58 -5.71 -13.24
N ILE A 245 9.87 -4.89 -12.45
CA ILE A 245 8.59 -5.25 -11.84
C ILE A 245 7.51 -5.35 -12.93
N LYS A 246 6.67 -6.38 -12.84
CA LYS A 246 5.57 -6.62 -13.79
C LYS A 246 4.28 -5.97 -13.34
N GLU A 247 3.43 -5.56 -14.29
CA GLU A 247 2.10 -5.03 -13.95
C GLU A 247 1.31 -6.06 -13.15
N GLY A 248 0.65 -5.57 -12.10
CA GLY A 248 -0.08 -6.40 -11.13
C GLY A 248 0.76 -7.03 -10.03
N GLU A 249 2.09 -6.99 -10.13
CA GLU A 249 2.98 -7.46 -9.07
C GLU A 249 2.91 -6.56 -7.83
N ILE A 250 2.98 -7.17 -6.65
CA ILE A 250 2.93 -6.49 -5.36
C ILE A 250 4.32 -6.52 -4.75
N VAL A 251 4.79 -5.35 -4.35
CA VAL A 251 6.08 -5.14 -3.69
C VAL A 251 5.90 -4.40 -2.37
N GLN A 252 6.92 -4.40 -1.54
CA GLN A 252 6.94 -3.56 -0.34
C GLN A 252 7.97 -2.45 -0.51
N PHE A 253 7.50 -1.20 -0.51
CA PHE A 253 8.39 -0.06 -0.41
C PHE A 253 8.81 0.14 1.04
N VAL A 254 10.12 0.06 1.28
CA VAL A 254 10.70 0.18 2.63
C VAL A 254 10.25 1.49 3.27
N ARG A 255 9.65 1.40 4.47
CA ARG A 255 9.12 2.52 5.26
C ARG A 255 7.97 3.31 4.60
N VAL A 256 7.35 2.75 3.56
CA VAL A 256 6.20 3.36 2.87
C VAL A 256 5.00 2.43 2.89
N GLY A 257 5.17 1.13 2.62
CA GLY A 257 4.07 0.16 2.64
C GLY A 257 4.08 -0.80 1.47
N PHE A 258 3.03 -1.62 1.37
CA PHE A 258 2.80 -2.53 0.25
C PHE A 258 2.16 -1.78 -0.90
N ALA A 259 2.68 -1.98 -2.11
CA ALA A 259 2.21 -1.33 -3.31
C ALA A 259 2.11 -2.30 -4.49
N ARG A 260 1.06 -2.15 -5.29
CA ARG A 260 0.86 -2.92 -6.53
C ARG A 260 1.24 -2.07 -7.72
N LEU A 261 2.03 -2.60 -8.66
CA LEU A 261 2.28 -1.89 -9.91
C LEU A 261 1.01 -1.88 -10.77
N ASP A 262 0.47 -0.70 -11.08
CA ASP A 262 -0.77 -0.55 -11.85
C ASP A 262 -0.52 -0.28 -13.33
N ARG A 263 0.47 0.56 -13.65
CA ARG A 263 0.83 0.94 -15.03
C ARG A 263 2.34 1.14 -15.15
N ARG A 264 2.93 0.83 -16.32
CA ARG A 264 4.39 1.00 -16.54
C ARG A 264 4.83 2.33 -17.15
N ASP A 265 3.94 3.03 -17.85
CA ASP A 265 4.28 4.30 -18.51
C ASP A 265 3.26 5.41 -18.19
N PRO A 266 3.58 6.35 -17.28
CA PRO A 266 4.72 6.32 -16.37
C PRO A 266 4.56 5.21 -15.30
N LEU A 267 5.66 4.76 -14.72
CA LEU A 267 5.67 3.71 -13.69
C LEU A 267 4.84 4.17 -12.47
N THR A 268 3.64 3.61 -12.31
CA THR A 268 2.65 4.06 -11.34
C THR A 268 2.20 2.89 -10.48
N PHE A 269 2.48 2.98 -9.19
CA PHE A 269 2.06 2.04 -8.17
C PHE A 269 0.81 2.55 -7.45
N ILE A 270 -0.01 1.65 -6.95
CA ILE A 270 -1.09 1.94 -6.00
C ILE A 270 -0.67 1.45 -4.63
N LEU A 271 -0.71 2.32 -3.62
CA LEU A 271 -0.53 1.94 -2.22
C LEU A 271 -1.71 1.06 -1.80
N SER A 272 -1.40 -0.16 -1.39
CA SER A 272 -2.36 -1.10 -0.85
C SER A 272 -2.70 -0.71 0.59
N HIS A 273 -1.68 -0.71 1.44
CA HIS A 273 -1.68 -0.40 2.87
C HIS A 273 -0.22 -0.17 3.31
N ASP A 274 -0.04 0.49 4.45
CA ASP A 274 1.26 0.79 5.06
C ASP A 274 1.85 -0.39 5.86
#